data_AF-A0ABD4RMV6-F1
#
_entry.id   AF-A0ABD4RMV6-F1
#
_cell.length_a   1.000
_cell.length_b   1.000
_cell.length_c   1.000
_cell.angle_alpha   90.00
_cell.angle_beta   90.00
_cell.angle_gamma   90.00
#
_symmetry.space_group_name_H-M   'P 1'
#
loop_
_entity.id
_entity.type
_entity.pdbx_description
1 polymer ?
#
loop_
_entity_poly.entity_id
_entity_poly.type
_entity_poly.pdbx_seq_one_letter_code
_entity_poly.pdbx_strand_id
1 'polypeptide(L)'
;MCRTSEKLLLSIIYIIFFVYVLITIRIILFKDIPIYAIFKGGFRSVNLIPFYTVWEFMTDSNISLIRAIANIIGNIGIFIPMGIFLPVVLKKLDKKTIIIIISLISLGFELIQYILAIGSSDIDDVILNSLGGILGIIIYTKVTKLFPNNIKKFQAIISTSIVLGVIGLGVIVTNYQSLLTFKLKPDKQVSRILVEENKEIIKDIDKNEGDIIGSFESFKNGVLTIKAACNNNIKSPDNLMDKNGNIKVYLSKNTKLISFVITEGENKDIIRYEEFDAKNLPLLKKSDTFEIWIDKYNRPKDEHGITAARLLIGLDE
;
A
#
# COMPACT_ATOMS: atom_id res chain seq x y z
N MET A 1 -11.14 12.10 -49.77
CA MET A 1 -9.93 11.86 -48.96
C MET A 1 -10.10 12.25 -47.49
N CYS A 2 -10.48 13.49 -47.13
CA CYS A 2 -10.56 13.94 -45.72
C CYS A 2 -11.33 13.02 -44.75
N ARG A 3 -12.53 12.56 -45.13
CA ARG A 3 -13.38 11.74 -44.23
C ARG A 3 -12.80 10.35 -43.93
N THR A 4 -12.02 9.78 -44.84
CA THR A 4 -11.32 8.50 -44.64
C THR A 4 -10.14 8.68 -43.69
N SER A 5 -9.37 9.76 -43.87
CA SER A 5 -8.24 10.11 -43.00
C SER A 5 -8.68 10.41 -41.56
N GLU A 6 -9.80 11.12 -41.37
CA GLU A 6 -10.36 11.38 -40.03
C GLU A 6 -10.76 10.10 -39.29
N LYS A 7 -11.41 9.16 -39.99
CA LYS A 7 -11.79 7.86 -39.43
C LYS A 7 -10.55 7.06 -39.02
N LEU A 8 -9.51 7.06 -39.87
CA LEU A 8 -8.26 6.36 -39.60
C LEU A 8 -7.54 6.94 -38.37
N LEU A 9 -7.43 8.27 -38.26
CA LEU A 9 -6.85 8.93 -37.08
C LEU A 9 -7.64 8.64 -35.81
N LEU A 10 -8.97 8.63 -35.88
CA LEU A 10 -9.81 8.30 -34.75
C LEU A 10 -9.64 6.83 -34.32
N SER A 11 -9.52 5.89 -35.28
CA SER A 11 -9.19 4.49 -34.98
C SER A 11 -7.84 4.35 -34.28
N ILE A 12 -6.82 5.11 -34.70
CA ILE A 12 -5.51 5.14 -34.02
C ILE A 12 -5.66 5.64 -32.58
N ILE A 13 -6.44 6.71 -32.34
CA ILE A 13 -6.72 7.21 -30.99
C ILE A 13 -7.34 6.13 -30.11
N TYR A 14 -8.32 5.37 -30.63
CA TYR A 14 -8.94 4.27 -29.88
C TYR A 14 -7.93 3.16 -29.53
N ILE A 15 -7.04 2.81 -30.46
CA ILE A 15 -5.99 1.81 -30.22
C ILE A 15 -5.02 2.30 -29.13
N ILE A 16 -4.55 3.55 -29.23
CA ILE A 16 -3.66 4.14 -28.22
C ILE A 16 -4.36 4.18 -26.86
N PHE A 17 -5.63 4.59 -26.81
CA PHE A 17 -6.41 4.62 -25.58
C PHE A 17 -6.57 3.23 -24.97
N PHE A 18 -6.85 2.21 -25.79
CA PHE A 18 -6.96 0.83 -25.33
C PHE A 18 -5.65 0.32 -24.74
N VAL A 19 -4.52 0.52 -25.43
CA VAL A 19 -3.19 0.14 -24.93
C VAL A 19 -2.87 0.90 -23.63
N TYR A 20 -3.17 2.19 -23.57
CA TYR A 20 -3.03 3.00 -22.36
C TYR A 20 -3.82 2.41 -21.19
N VAL A 21 -5.10 2.07 -21.38
CA VAL A 21 -5.94 1.49 -20.32
C VAL A 21 -5.35 0.18 -19.79
N LEU A 22 -4.85 -0.70 -20.67
CA LEU A 22 -4.19 -1.95 -20.24
C LEU A 22 -2.94 -1.68 -19.40
N ILE A 23 -2.13 -0.69 -19.78
CA ILE A 23 -0.94 -0.27 -19.04
C ILE A 23 -1.35 0.33 -17.69
N THR A 24 -2.35 1.19 -17.64
CA THR A 24 -2.85 1.80 -16.41
C THR A 24 -3.39 0.76 -15.43
N ILE A 25 -4.17 -0.21 -15.90
CA ILE A 25 -4.63 -1.34 -15.08
C ILE A 25 -3.43 -2.09 -14.50
N ARG A 26 -2.41 -2.37 -15.32
CA ARG A 26 -1.21 -3.07 -14.88
C ARG A 26 -0.45 -2.29 -13.81
N ILE A 27 -0.28 -0.99 -13.98
CA ILE A 27 0.48 -0.15 -13.07
C ILE A 27 -0.28 0.05 -11.75
N ILE A 28 -1.56 0.42 -11.79
CA ILE A 28 -2.31 0.77 -10.59
C ILE A 28 -2.59 -0.47 -9.74
N LEU A 29 -3.14 -1.54 -10.31
CA LEU A 29 -3.56 -2.70 -9.52
C LEU A 29 -2.38 -3.48 -8.94
N PHE A 30 -1.22 -3.43 -9.58
CA PHE A 30 -0.08 -4.26 -9.24
C PHE A 30 1.18 -3.46 -8.91
N LYS A 31 1.02 -2.22 -8.41
CA LYS A 31 2.15 -1.43 -7.90
C LYS A 31 2.75 -2.03 -6.63
N ASP A 32 1.90 -2.55 -5.73
CA ASP A 32 2.32 -3.05 -4.42
C ASP A 32 2.64 -4.55 -4.42
N ILE A 33 1.93 -5.34 -5.25
CA ILE A 33 2.04 -6.80 -5.28
C ILE A 33 2.16 -7.32 -6.71
N PRO A 34 3.12 -8.22 -7.00
CA PRO A 34 3.23 -8.85 -8.31
C PRO A 34 2.08 -9.85 -8.56
N ILE A 35 1.67 -9.99 -9.83
CA ILE A 35 0.48 -10.78 -10.25
C ILE A 35 0.46 -12.22 -9.71
N TYR A 36 1.62 -12.87 -9.54
CA TYR A 36 1.68 -14.25 -9.07
C TYR A 36 1.37 -14.40 -7.56
N ALA A 37 1.43 -13.32 -6.78
CA ALA A 37 1.26 -13.32 -5.32
C ALA A 37 -0.20 -13.10 -4.88
N ILE A 38 -1.12 -12.81 -5.80
CA ILE A 38 -2.54 -12.57 -5.53
C ILE A 38 -3.19 -13.74 -4.75
N PHE A 39 -2.80 -14.98 -5.04
CA PHE A 39 -3.39 -16.19 -4.43
C PHE A 39 -2.70 -16.65 -3.13
N LYS A 40 -1.68 -15.94 -2.64
CA LYS A 40 -0.92 -16.33 -1.44
C LYS A 40 -1.46 -15.76 -0.12
N GLY A 41 -2.57 -15.02 -0.17
CA GLY A 41 -3.06 -14.22 0.95
C GLY A 41 -2.28 -12.91 1.01
N GLY A 42 -2.93 -11.82 0.63
CA GLY A 42 -2.33 -10.48 0.66
C GLY A 42 -2.83 -9.64 1.83
N PHE A 43 -2.16 -8.53 2.07
CA PHE A 43 -2.54 -7.58 3.10
C PHE A 43 -3.61 -6.62 2.57
N ARG A 44 -4.54 -6.22 3.45
CA ARG A 44 -5.57 -5.20 3.17
C ARG A 44 -5.39 -4.06 4.15
N SER A 45 -5.15 -2.87 3.63
CA SER A 45 -5.23 -1.62 4.39
C SER A 45 -6.12 -0.65 3.64
N VAL A 46 -6.81 0.20 4.40
CA VAL A 46 -7.72 1.21 3.85
C VAL A 46 -7.47 2.51 4.58
N ASN A 47 -7.05 3.53 3.85
CA ASN A 47 -7.01 4.91 4.31
C ASN A 47 -8.16 5.70 3.66
N LEU A 48 -9.08 6.20 4.50
CA LEU A 48 -10.17 7.09 4.07
C LEU A 48 -10.00 8.52 4.58
N ILE A 49 -8.90 8.82 5.27
CA ILE A 49 -8.61 10.16 5.79
C ILE A 49 -7.91 10.95 4.68
N PRO A 50 -8.56 11.97 4.10
CA PRO A 50 -7.95 12.75 3.03
C PRO A 50 -6.69 13.47 3.52
N PHE A 51 -5.69 13.47 2.65
CA PHE A 51 -4.35 14.02 2.80
C PHE A 51 -3.50 13.37 3.89
N TYR A 52 -3.93 12.25 4.47
CA TYR A 52 -3.17 11.56 5.50
C TYR A 52 -1.84 11.03 4.97
N THR A 53 -1.87 10.32 3.84
CA THR A 53 -0.68 9.73 3.23
C THR A 53 0.25 10.82 2.70
N VAL A 54 -0.31 11.89 2.13
CA VAL A 54 0.48 13.07 1.73
C VAL A 54 1.17 13.72 2.93
N TRP A 55 0.47 13.84 4.06
CA TRP A 55 1.02 14.38 5.30
C TRP A 55 2.11 13.49 5.88
N GLU A 56 1.85 12.18 5.97
CA GLU A 56 2.80 11.17 6.44
C GLU A 56 4.12 11.26 5.66
N PHE A 57 4.04 11.30 4.32
CA PHE A 57 5.19 11.51 3.45
C PHE A 57 5.98 12.81 3.68
N MET A 58 5.34 13.86 4.19
CA MET A 58 6.01 15.13 4.50
C MET A 58 6.63 15.16 5.89
N THR A 59 6.10 14.37 6.84
CA THR A 59 6.52 14.40 8.24
C THR A 59 7.45 13.26 8.64
N ASP A 60 7.41 12.13 7.93
CA ASP A 60 8.26 10.99 8.25
C ASP A 60 9.67 11.19 7.67
N SER A 61 10.65 11.33 8.56
CA SER A 61 12.07 11.50 8.21
C SER A 61 12.68 10.27 7.53
N ASN A 62 12.03 9.10 7.62
CA ASN A 62 12.51 7.86 7.01
C ASN A 62 12.06 7.71 5.55
N ILE A 63 11.04 8.47 5.12
CA ILE A 63 10.54 8.43 3.75
C ILE A 63 11.32 9.43 2.91
N SER A 64 12.00 8.94 1.86
CA SER A 64 12.72 9.86 0.99
C SER A 64 11.75 10.80 0.27
N LEU A 65 12.01 12.11 0.34
CA LEU A 65 11.23 13.14 -0.34
C LEU A 65 11.04 12.83 -1.84
N ILE A 66 12.04 12.20 -2.46
CA ILE A 66 12.00 11.77 -3.85
C ILE A 66 10.92 10.70 -4.07
N ARG A 67 10.76 9.72 -3.17
CA ARG A 67 9.71 8.70 -3.26
C ARG A 67 8.33 9.30 -3.06
N ALA A 68 8.18 10.20 -2.07
CA ALA A 68 6.94 10.93 -1.83
C ALA A 68 6.48 11.72 -3.07
N ILE A 69 7.39 12.51 -3.65
CA ILE A 69 7.13 13.27 -4.88
C ILE A 69 6.79 12.34 -6.04
N ALA A 70 7.52 11.24 -6.20
CA ALA A 70 7.29 10.28 -7.28
C ALA A 70 5.91 9.60 -7.16
N ASN A 71 5.43 9.32 -5.95
CA ASN A 71 4.10 8.76 -5.72
C ASN A 71 3.00 9.77 -6.12
N ILE A 72 3.09 11.00 -5.59
CA ILE A 72 2.13 12.07 -5.90
C ILE A 72 2.07 12.37 -7.40
N ILE A 73 3.24 12.59 -8.02
CA ILE A 73 3.34 12.90 -9.45
C ILE A 73 2.92 11.69 -10.29
N GLY A 74 3.24 10.46 -9.85
CA GLY A 74 2.87 9.23 -10.55
C GLY A 74 1.36 9.06 -10.67
N ASN A 75 0.64 9.23 -9.56
CA ASN A 75 -0.83 9.15 -9.51
C ASN A 75 -1.49 10.24 -10.37
N ILE A 76 -1.03 11.50 -10.25
CA ILE A 76 -1.54 12.58 -11.13
C ILE A 76 -1.24 12.24 -12.60
N GLY A 77 0.01 11.89 -12.90
CA GLY A 77 0.51 11.70 -14.25
C GLY A 77 -0.19 10.58 -15.00
N ILE A 78 -0.50 9.46 -14.34
CA ILE A 78 -1.10 8.30 -14.99
C ILE A 78 -2.55 8.55 -15.44
N PHE A 79 -3.26 9.51 -14.84
CA PHE A 79 -4.62 9.91 -15.24
C PHE A 79 -4.70 11.08 -16.22
N ILE A 80 -3.58 11.78 -16.50
CA ILE A 80 -3.57 12.84 -17.52
C ILE A 80 -4.05 12.31 -18.90
N PRO A 81 -3.57 11.17 -19.41
CA PRO A 81 -4.06 10.64 -20.69
C PRO A 81 -5.57 10.30 -20.64
N MET A 82 -6.09 9.80 -19.52
CA MET A 82 -7.52 9.53 -19.35
C MET A 82 -8.36 10.81 -19.62
N GLY A 83 -7.95 11.94 -19.04
CA GLY A 83 -8.60 13.23 -19.26
C GLY A 83 -8.48 13.78 -20.69
N ILE A 84 -7.45 13.37 -21.44
CA ILE A 84 -7.29 13.73 -22.86
C ILE A 84 -8.21 12.87 -23.75
N PHE A 85 -8.33 11.58 -23.47
CA PHE A 85 -9.04 10.63 -24.33
C PHE A 85 -10.56 10.61 -24.11
N LEU A 86 -11.03 10.70 -22.86
CA LEU A 86 -12.47 10.60 -22.56
C LEU A 86 -13.35 11.60 -23.34
N PRO A 87 -12.98 12.88 -23.52
CA PRO A 87 -13.75 13.81 -24.34
C PRO A 87 -13.88 13.40 -25.82
N VAL A 88 -12.93 12.60 -26.34
CA VAL A 88 -12.93 12.09 -27.73
C VAL A 88 -13.78 10.84 -27.85
N VAL A 89 -13.68 9.95 -26.86
CA VAL A 89 -14.34 8.64 -26.80
C VAL A 89 -15.81 8.77 -26.40
N LEU A 90 -16.09 9.43 -25.29
CA LEU A 90 -17.44 9.65 -24.74
C LEU A 90 -18.04 10.95 -25.26
N LYS A 91 -18.10 11.07 -26.59
CA LYS A 91 -18.63 12.26 -27.27
C LYS A 91 -19.97 12.69 -26.64
N LYS A 92 -20.17 14.00 -26.52
CA LYS A 92 -21.40 14.68 -26.02
C LYS A 92 -21.57 14.75 -24.50
N LEU A 93 -20.63 14.23 -23.71
CA LEU A 93 -20.62 14.49 -22.27
C LEU A 93 -19.98 15.85 -21.98
N ASP A 94 -20.51 16.56 -21.00
CA ASP A 94 -19.91 17.80 -20.53
C ASP A 94 -18.70 17.51 -19.63
N LYS A 95 -17.90 18.55 -19.36
CA LYS A 95 -16.66 18.39 -18.60
C LYS A 95 -16.90 17.88 -17.18
N LYS A 96 -18.01 18.27 -16.54
CA LYS A 96 -18.30 17.83 -15.17
C LYS A 96 -18.59 16.34 -15.12
N THR A 97 -19.43 15.83 -16.03
CA THR A 97 -19.69 14.39 -16.13
C THR A 97 -18.41 13.61 -16.43
N ILE A 98 -17.52 14.11 -17.29
CA ILE A 98 -16.23 13.44 -17.55
C ILE A 98 -15.38 13.37 -16.28
N ILE A 99 -15.31 14.45 -15.49
CA ILE A 99 -14.56 14.45 -14.22
C ILE A 99 -15.15 13.42 -13.25
N ILE A 100 -16.48 13.35 -13.12
CA ILE A 100 -17.15 12.36 -12.28
C ILE A 100 -16.79 10.94 -12.73
N ILE A 101 -16.83 10.66 -14.04
CA ILE A 101 -16.45 9.35 -14.58
C ILE A 101 -14.99 9.01 -14.24
N ILE A 102 -14.07 9.97 -14.36
CA ILE A 102 -12.65 9.77 -13.99
C ILE A 102 -12.52 9.43 -12.50
N SER A 103 -13.18 10.19 -11.63
CA SER A 103 -13.16 9.93 -10.19
C SER A 103 -13.76 8.57 -9.84
N LEU A 104 -14.85 8.16 -10.50
CA LEU A 104 -15.46 6.84 -10.31
C LEU A 104 -14.57 5.70 -10.81
N ILE A 105 -13.87 5.89 -11.94
CA ILE A 105 -12.88 4.92 -12.42
C ILE A 105 -11.75 4.77 -11.40
N SER A 106 -11.25 5.89 -10.86
CA SER A 106 -10.21 5.85 -9.84
C SER A 106 -10.69 5.15 -8.57
N LEU A 107 -11.90 5.45 -8.10
CA LEU A 107 -12.50 4.74 -6.96
C LEU A 107 -12.66 3.24 -7.25
N GLY A 108 -13.02 2.88 -8.49
CA GLY A 108 -13.09 1.50 -8.92
C GLY A 108 -11.76 0.75 -8.79
N PHE A 109 -10.63 1.40 -9.10
CA PHE A 109 -9.31 0.83 -8.87
C PHE A 109 -9.04 0.53 -7.40
N GLU A 110 -9.29 1.50 -6.51
CA GLU A 110 -9.13 1.32 -5.06
C GLU A 110 -10.00 0.16 -4.54
N LEU A 111 -11.26 0.09 -4.97
CA LEU A 111 -12.19 -0.98 -4.58
C LEU A 111 -11.70 -2.35 -5.06
N ILE A 112 -11.18 -2.45 -6.29
CA ILE A 112 -10.61 -3.69 -6.80
C ILE A 112 -9.37 -4.10 -5.99
N GLN A 113 -8.48 -3.16 -5.66
CA GLN A 113 -7.31 -3.44 -4.83
C GLN A 113 -7.70 -4.00 -3.45
N TYR A 114 -8.70 -3.39 -2.81
CA TYR A 114 -9.24 -3.86 -1.54
C TYR A 114 -9.82 -5.28 -1.64
N ILE A 115 -10.73 -5.51 -2.60
CA ILE A 115 -11.43 -6.79 -2.78
C ILE A 115 -10.41 -7.90 -3.04
N LEU A 116 -9.45 -7.65 -3.93
CA LEU A 116 -8.43 -8.63 -4.31
C LEU A 116 -7.32 -8.79 -3.26
N ALA A 117 -7.30 -7.99 -2.19
CA ALA A 117 -6.25 -7.98 -1.17
C ALA A 117 -4.84 -7.78 -1.76
N ILE A 118 -4.73 -6.91 -2.79
CA ILE A 118 -3.48 -6.73 -3.54
C ILE A 118 -2.72 -5.46 -3.16
N GLY A 119 -3.17 -4.69 -2.17
CA GLY A 119 -2.51 -3.46 -1.74
C GLY A 119 -3.30 -2.64 -0.73
N SER A 120 -2.87 -1.39 -0.55
CA SER A 120 -3.54 -0.40 0.28
C SER A 120 -4.50 0.42 -0.57
N SER A 121 -5.76 0.51 -0.14
CA SER A 121 -6.70 1.46 -0.74
C SER A 121 -6.56 2.82 -0.10
N ASP A 122 -6.44 3.87 -0.90
CA ASP A 122 -6.16 5.22 -0.41
C ASP A 122 -7.04 6.26 -1.08
N ILE A 123 -7.76 7.05 -0.27
CA ILE A 123 -8.57 8.16 -0.77
C ILE A 123 -7.69 9.24 -1.45
N ASP A 124 -6.42 9.36 -1.05
CA ASP A 124 -5.49 10.31 -1.67
C ASP A 124 -5.20 9.94 -3.12
N ASP A 125 -5.11 8.65 -3.44
CA ASP A 125 -4.96 8.17 -4.81
C ASP A 125 -6.15 8.60 -5.68
N VAL A 126 -7.39 8.50 -5.16
CA VAL A 126 -8.59 8.96 -5.87
C VAL A 126 -8.56 10.46 -6.15
N ILE A 127 -8.12 11.26 -5.17
CA ILE A 127 -8.00 12.71 -5.30
C ILE A 127 -6.93 13.06 -6.35
N LEU A 128 -5.74 12.47 -6.25
CA LEU A 128 -4.62 12.73 -7.16
C LEU A 128 -4.93 12.29 -8.60
N ASN A 129 -5.53 11.12 -8.78
CA ASN A 129 -5.98 10.63 -10.08
C ASN A 129 -7.05 11.55 -10.68
N SER A 130 -7.99 12.05 -9.86
CA SER A 130 -8.99 13.02 -10.29
C SER A 130 -8.33 14.33 -10.76
N LEU A 131 -7.33 14.83 -10.04
CA LEU A 131 -6.54 16.00 -10.45
C LEU A 131 -5.82 15.76 -11.78
N GLY A 132 -5.21 14.58 -11.96
CA GLY A 132 -4.63 14.14 -13.23
C GLY A 132 -5.63 14.21 -14.39
N GLY A 133 -6.83 13.68 -14.18
CA GLY A 133 -7.93 13.75 -15.14
C GLY A 133 -8.31 15.17 -15.52
N ILE A 134 -8.42 16.07 -14.53
CA ILE A 134 -8.72 17.49 -14.76
C ILE A 134 -7.62 18.15 -15.61
N LEU A 135 -6.34 17.90 -15.30
CA LEU A 135 -5.21 18.40 -16.09
C LEU A 135 -5.27 17.89 -17.54
N GLY A 136 -5.62 16.62 -17.75
CA GLY A 136 -5.85 16.03 -19.07
C GLY A 136 -6.95 16.75 -19.86
N ILE A 137 -8.09 17.05 -19.22
CA ILE A 137 -9.20 17.80 -19.85
C ILE A 137 -8.78 19.22 -20.22
N ILE A 138 -7.96 19.87 -19.39
CA ILE A 138 -7.39 21.19 -19.68
C ILE A 138 -6.50 21.12 -20.93
N ILE A 139 -5.61 20.12 -21.01
CA ILE A 139 -4.74 19.89 -22.17
C ILE A 139 -5.59 19.67 -23.43
N TYR A 140 -6.59 18.78 -23.37
CA TYR A 140 -7.51 18.55 -24.48
C TYR A 140 -8.22 19.84 -24.92
N THR A 141 -8.75 20.61 -23.97
CA THR A 141 -9.42 21.88 -24.26
C THR A 141 -8.49 22.86 -24.97
N LYS A 142 -7.23 22.98 -24.54
CA LYS A 142 -6.23 23.85 -25.18
C LYS A 142 -5.90 23.36 -26.60
N VAL A 143 -5.64 22.07 -26.78
CA VAL A 143 -5.33 21.48 -28.09
C VAL A 143 -6.48 21.68 -29.08
N THR A 144 -7.72 21.40 -28.66
CA THR A 144 -8.90 21.58 -29.52
C THR A 144 -9.15 23.04 -29.92
N LYS A 145 -8.81 24.00 -29.03
CA LYS A 145 -8.90 25.42 -29.34
C LYS A 145 -7.81 25.88 -30.33
N LEU A 146 -6.60 25.34 -30.21
CA LEU A 146 -5.47 25.67 -31.11
C LEU A 146 -5.63 25.05 -32.50
N PHE A 147 -6.23 23.87 -32.59
CA PHE A 147 -6.39 23.13 -33.84
C PHE A 147 -7.87 22.87 -34.15
N PRO A 148 -8.59 23.84 -34.75
CA PRO A 148 -10.02 23.70 -35.03
C PRO A 148 -10.33 22.65 -36.11
N ASN A 149 -9.38 22.34 -37.00
CA ASN A 149 -9.53 21.27 -37.99
C ASN A 149 -9.38 19.90 -37.31
N ASN A 150 -10.37 19.01 -37.49
CA ASN A 150 -10.39 17.67 -36.90
C ASN A 150 -9.13 16.85 -37.18
N ILE A 151 -8.57 16.91 -38.40
CA ILE A 151 -7.34 16.17 -38.75
C ILE A 151 -6.17 16.67 -37.91
N LYS A 152 -5.94 17.99 -37.88
CA LYS A 152 -4.86 18.61 -37.09
C LYS A 152 -5.05 18.38 -35.59
N LYS A 153 -6.29 18.43 -35.11
CA LYS A 153 -6.66 18.13 -33.73
C LYS A 153 -6.28 16.70 -33.34
N PHE A 154 -6.67 15.72 -34.15
CA PHE A 154 -6.36 14.32 -33.88
C PHE A 154 -4.86 14.05 -33.96
N GLN A 155 -4.16 14.64 -34.93
CA GLN A 155 -2.69 14.58 -35.00
C GLN A 155 -2.05 15.16 -33.74
N ALA A 156 -2.51 16.33 -33.28
CA ALA A 156 -1.99 16.95 -32.06
C ALA A 156 -2.23 16.08 -30.82
N ILE A 157 -3.44 15.49 -30.67
CA ILE A 157 -3.75 14.57 -29.58
C ILE A 157 -2.81 13.36 -29.61
N ILE A 158 -2.65 12.72 -30.77
CA ILE A 158 -1.74 11.57 -30.93
C ILE A 158 -0.31 11.96 -30.56
N SER A 159 0.20 13.10 -31.07
CA SER A 159 1.55 13.57 -30.76
C SER A 159 1.74 13.86 -29.27
N THR A 160 0.79 14.53 -28.63
CA THR A 160 0.83 14.78 -27.18
C THR A 160 0.82 13.47 -26.39
N SER A 161 -0.01 12.49 -26.77
CA SER A 161 -0.05 11.18 -26.12
C SER A 161 1.25 10.41 -26.27
N ILE A 162 1.90 10.48 -27.44
CA ILE A 162 3.22 9.84 -27.66
C ILE A 162 4.28 10.48 -26.76
N VAL A 163 4.33 11.81 -26.70
CA VAL A 163 5.30 12.52 -25.84
C VAL A 163 5.10 12.15 -24.37
N LEU A 164 3.85 12.18 -23.88
CA LEU A 164 3.54 11.77 -22.52
C LEU A 164 3.90 10.29 -22.27
N GLY A 165 3.64 9.42 -23.24
CA GLY A 165 3.99 8.00 -23.17
C GLY A 165 5.49 7.76 -23.08
N VAL A 166 6.30 8.47 -23.87
CA VAL A 166 7.77 8.38 -23.82
C VAL A 166 8.32 8.88 -22.48
N ILE A 167 7.80 10.00 -21.98
CA ILE A 167 8.18 10.53 -20.67
C ILE A 167 7.82 9.52 -19.56
N GLY A 168 6.59 9.02 -19.58
CA GLY A 168 6.11 8.03 -18.62
C GLY A 168 6.94 6.75 -18.66
N LEU A 169 7.26 6.25 -19.86
CA LEU A 169 8.12 5.08 -20.03
C LEU A 169 9.52 5.31 -19.47
N GLY A 170 10.12 6.48 -19.71
CA GLY A 170 11.41 6.86 -19.14
C GLY A 170 11.40 6.84 -17.60
N VAL A 171 10.37 7.42 -16.98
CA VAL A 171 10.18 7.40 -15.51
C VAL A 171 10.05 5.96 -15.00
N ILE A 172 9.27 5.11 -15.68
CA ILE A 172 9.09 3.71 -15.29
C ILE A 172 10.40 2.93 -15.43
N VAL A 173 11.14 3.09 -16.53
CA VAL A 173 12.42 2.40 -16.74
C VAL A 173 13.43 2.76 -15.65
N THR A 174 13.45 4.03 -15.24
CA THR A 174 14.44 4.55 -14.28
C THR A 174 14.09 4.25 -12.82
N ASN A 175 12.81 4.24 -12.46
CA ASN A 175 12.38 4.17 -11.05
C ASN A 175 11.56 2.92 -10.71
N TYR A 176 10.98 2.25 -11.72
CA TYR A 176 9.98 1.19 -11.55
C TYR A 176 10.17 0.04 -12.55
N GLN A 177 11.42 -0.40 -12.75
CA GLN A 177 11.77 -1.43 -13.74
C GLN A 177 10.98 -2.74 -13.57
N SER A 178 10.55 -3.05 -12.34
CA SER A 178 9.69 -4.21 -12.02
C SER A 178 8.33 -4.17 -12.73
N LEU A 179 7.75 -2.99 -12.95
CA LEU A 179 6.45 -2.82 -13.60
C LEU A 179 6.47 -3.21 -15.10
N LEU A 180 7.64 -3.11 -15.74
CA LEU A 180 7.83 -3.46 -17.15
C LEU A 180 7.91 -4.98 -17.38
N THR A 181 8.17 -5.75 -16.33
CA THR A 181 8.29 -7.20 -16.43
C THR A 181 6.93 -7.88 -16.21
N PHE A 182 6.37 -8.50 -17.25
CA PHE A 182 5.22 -9.40 -17.16
C PHE A 182 5.69 -10.79 -16.71
N LYS A 183 6.15 -10.92 -15.46
CA LYS A 183 6.51 -12.22 -14.89
C LYS A 183 5.25 -12.93 -14.38
N LEU A 184 4.72 -13.85 -15.19
CA LEU A 184 3.59 -14.73 -14.86
C LEU A 184 3.99 -15.89 -13.93
N LYS A 185 5.29 -16.13 -13.76
CA LYS A 185 5.85 -17.11 -12.81
C LYS A 185 6.80 -16.39 -11.87
N PRO A 186 6.84 -16.74 -10.57
CA PRO A 186 7.89 -16.26 -9.70
C PRO A 186 9.23 -16.62 -10.31
N ASP A 187 10.18 -15.68 -10.24
CA ASP A 187 11.56 -16.01 -10.56
C ASP A 187 11.97 -17.15 -9.63
N LYS A 188 12.52 -18.24 -10.16
CA LYS A 188 13.01 -19.35 -9.32
C LYS A 188 14.11 -18.90 -8.34
N GLN A 189 14.56 -17.64 -8.41
CA GLN A 189 15.56 -17.02 -7.55
C GLN A 189 15.03 -15.98 -6.54
N VAL A 190 13.74 -15.63 -6.51
CA VAL A 190 13.19 -14.73 -5.48
C VAL A 190 12.11 -15.41 -4.65
N SER A 191 12.44 -16.60 -4.14
CA SER A 191 12.17 -16.82 -2.72
C SER A 191 13.39 -16.25 -2.01
N ARG A 192 13.30 -15.00 -1.48
CA ARG A 192 14.25 -14.60 -0.43
C ARG A 192 14.22 -15.74 0.58
N ILE A 193 15.34 -16.42 0.77
CA ILE A 193 15.36 -17.57 1.67
C ILE A 193 15.18 -16.98 3.06
N LEU A 194 14.01 -17.20 3.65
CA LEU A 194 13.77 -16.84 5.04
C LEU A 194 14.54 -17.85 5.88
N VAL A 195 15.64 -17.40 6.48
CA VAL A 195 16.45 -18.24 7.37
C VAL A 195 16.06 -17.86 8.79
N GLU A 196 15.34 -18.75 9.46
CA GLU A 196 15.02 -18.63 10.89
C GLU A 196 16.17 -19.22 11.72
N GLU A 197 17.03 -18.36 12.26
CA GLU A 197 18.09 -18.74 13.19
C GLU A 197 17.49 -18.94 14.59
N ASN A 198 17.95 -19.98 15.31
CA ASN A 198 17.46 -20.34 16.65
C ASN A 198 15.96 -20.66 16.75
N LYS A 199 15.38 -21.22 15.68
CA LYS A 199 13.95 -21.63 15.66
C LYS A 199 13.53 -22.55 16.81
N GLU A 200 14.46 -23.30 17.39
CA GLU A 200 14.25 -24.12 18.60
C GLU A 200 13.68 -23.32 19.79
N ILE A 201 13.92 -22.01 19.86
CA ILE A 201 13.44 -21.12 20.93
C ILE A 201 11.93 -20.87 20.81
N ILE A 202 11.39 -20.86 19.59
CA ILE A 202 9.96 -20.62 19.30
C ILE A 202 9.18 -21.89 18.95
N LYS A 203 9.78 -23.08 19.08
CA LYS A 203 9.16 -24.34 18.64
C LYS A 203 7.83 -24.67 19.31
N ASP A 204 7.61 -24.12 20.49
CA ASP A 204 6.40 -24.29 21.28
C ASP A 204 5.36 -23.19 21.00
N ILE A 205 5.67 -22.18 20.17
CA ILE A 205 4.82 -21.03 19.83
C ILE A 205 4.25 -21.22 18.42
N ASP A 206 2.92 -21.23 18.31
CA ASP A 206 2.25 -21.09 17.01
C ASP A 206 1.94 -19.62 16.75
N LYS A 207 2.65 -19.03 15.78
CA LYS A 207 2.50 -17.63 15.35
C LYS A 207 1.13 -17.30 14.74
N ASN A 208 0.30 -18.29 14.42
CA ASN A 208 -1.05 -18.04 13.92
C ASN A 208 -2.09 -18.01 15.06
N GLU A 209 -1.66 -18.34 16.29
CA GLU A 209 -2.52 -18.41 17.47
C GLU A 209 -2.25 -17.28 18.48
N GLY A 210 -1.50 -16.24 18.11
CA GLY A 210 -1.32 -15.06 18.97
C GLY A 210 -2.66 -14.45 19.38
N ASP A 211 -2.86 -14.22 20.67
CA ASP A 211 -4.12 -13.71 21.21
C ASP A 211 -4.25 -12.19 21.02
N ILE A 212 -3.12 -11.47 21.16
CA ILE A 212 -3.06 -10.00 21.10
C ILE A 212 -1.81 -9.56 20.35
N ILE A 213 -2.02 -8.63 19.40
CA ILE A 213 -0.94 -7.89 18.72
C ILE A 213 -1.03 -6.42 19.13
N GLY A 214 0.10 -5.78 19.41
CA GLY A 214 0.15 -4.37 19.76
C GLY A 214 1.55 -3.77 19.73
N SER A 215 1.65 -2.46 19.93
CA SER A 215 2.92 -1.73 20.02
C SER A 215 3.25 -1.38 21.46
N PHE A 216 4.54 -1.30 21.78
CA PHE A 216 5.02 -0.88 23.10
C PHE A 216 4.55 0.54 23.44
N GLU A 217 4.08 0.77 24.67
CA GLU A 217 3.78 2.12 25.17
C GLU A 217 4.65 2.50 26.37
N SER A 218 4.72 1.62 27.36
CA SER A 218 5.58 1.83 28.53
C SER A 218 5.77 0.56 29.36
N PHE A 219 6.84 0.53 30.16
CA PHE A 219 7.03 -0.47 31.21
C PHE A 219 7.28 0.22 32.54
N LYS A 220 6.36 0.11 33.50
CA LYS A 220 6.44 0.78 34.81
C LYS A 220 6.01 -0.17 35.93
N ASN A 221 6.76 -0.19 37.02
CA ASN A 221 6.46 -1.00 38.21
C ASN A 221 6.21 -2.50 37.92
N GLY A 222 6.92 -3.06 36.92
CA GLY A 222 6.77 -4.45 36.52
C GLY A 222 5.52 -4.73 35.66
N VAL A 223 4.83 -3.69 35.19
CA VAL A 223 3.66 -3.80 34.30
C VAL A 223 4.01 -3.24 32.93
N LEU A 224 3.83 -4.06 31.90
CA LEU A 224 3.96 -3.68 30.51
C LEU A 224 2.64 -3.10 30.02
N THR A 225 2.68 -1.96 29.35
CA THR A 225 1.53 -1.36 28.69
C THR A 225 1.78 -1.39 27.19
N ILE A 226 0.82 -1.94 26.44
CA ILE A 226 0.84 -1.99 24.98
C ILE A 226 -0.42 -1.33 24.41
N LYS A 227 -0.32 -0.81 23.20
CA LYS A 227 -1.47 -0.32 22.44
C LYS A 227 -1.92 -1.38 21.44
N ALA A 228 -3.15 -1.85 21.55
CA ALA A 228 -3.63 -2.98 20.77
C ALA A 228 -3.91 -2.59 19.31
N ALA A 229 -3.65 -3.51 18.37
CA ALA A 229 -4.03 -3.36 16.97
C ALA A 229 -5.54 -3.59 16.76
N CYS A 230 -6.15 -2.91 15.78
CA CYS A 230 -7.60 -2.91 15.54
C CYS A 230 -8.20 -4.25 15.08
N ASN A 231 -7.38 -5.23 14.67
CA ASN A 231 -7.81 -6.52 14.10
C ASN A 231 -7.47 -7.74 14.98
N ASN A 232 -7.29 -7.54 16.29
CA ASN A 232 -6.93 -8.65 17.17
C ASN A 232 -8.07 -9.68 17.26
N ASN A 233 -7.75 -10.95 16.99
CA ASN A 233 -8.62 -12.10 17.26
C ASN A 233 -8.61 -12.41 18.77
N ILE A 234 -9.08 -11.48 19.59
CA ILE A 234 -9.03 -11.59 21.06
C ILE A 234 -9.97 -12.71 21.50
N LYS A 235 -9.42 -13.90 21.74
CA LYS A 235 -10.14 -15.01 22.39
C LYS A 235 -10.20 -14.75 23.90
N SER A 236 -11.03 -13.80 24.33
CA SER A 236 -11.36 -13.50 25.75
C SER A 236 -10.24 -12.79 26.54
N PRO A 237 -10.55 -11.92 27.53
CA PRO A 237 -11.85 -11.46 28.07
C PRO A 237 -12.43 -10.21 27.40
N ASP A 238 -13.73 -9.96 27.64
CA ASP A 238 -14.41 -8.72 27.25
C ASP A 238 -13.82 -7.50 28.00
N ASN A 239 -13.69 -6.35 27.31
CA ASN A 239 -13.21 -5.06 27.86
C ASN A 239 -11.74 -5.01 28.35
N LEU A 240 -10.81 -5.67 27.66
CA LEU A 240 -9.37 -5.54 27.94
C LEU A 240 -8.76 -4.17 27.65
N MET A 241 -9.36 -3.42 26.73
CA MET A 241 -8.82 -2.15 26.27
C MET A 241 -9.36 -1.00 27.12
N ASP A 242 -8.48 -0.13 27.59
CA ASP A 242 -8.88 1.13 28.17
C ASP A 242 -9.49 2.08 27.10
N LYS A 243 -9.99 3.23 27.53
CA LYS A 243 -10.59 4.25 26.62
C LYS A 243 -9.64 4.77 25.54
N ASN A 244 -8.34 4.52 25.68
CA ASN A 244 -7.29 4.95 24.76
C ASN A 244 -6.74 3.78 23.91
N GLY A 245 -7.30 2.57 24.07
CA GLY A 245 -6.89 1.37 23.35
C GLY A 245 -5.66 0.65 23.93
N ASN A 246 -5.29 0.94 25.18
CA ASN A 246 -4.17 0.27 25.83
C ASN A 246 -4.60 -0.97 26.61
N ILE A 247 -3.70 -1.93 26.71
CA ILE A 247 -3.83 -3.16 27.49
C ILE A 247 -2.64 -3.25 28.46
N LYS A 248 -2.92 -3.64 29.71
CA LYS A 248 -1.88 -3.91 30.70
C LYS A 248 -1.53 -5.39 30.72
N VAL A 249 -0.25 -5.67 30.62
CA VAL A 249 0.31 -7.02 30.55
C VAL A 249 1.20 -7.24 31.77
N TYR A 250 0.82 -8.21 32.58
CA TYR A 250 1.55 -8.66 33.76
C TYR A 250 2.45 -9.83 33.41
N LEU A 251 3.71 -9.72 33.80
CA LEU A 251 4.72 -10.76 33.62
C LEU A 251 4.78 -11.62 34.90
N SER A 252 4.44 -12.90 34.76
CA SER A 252 4.68 -13.92 35.79
C SER A 252 6.12 -14.45 35.72
N LYS A 253 6.57 -15.16 36.76
CA LYS A 253 7.87 -15.87 36.77
C LYS A 253 8.01 -16.92 35.66
N ASN A 254 6.89 -17.37 35.09
CA ASN A 254 6.86 -18.38 34.05
C ASN A 254 6.71 -17.77 32.65
N THR A 255 6.67 -16.43 32.55
CA THR A 255 6.52 -15.75 31.27
C THR A 255 7.80 -15.89 30.47
N LYS A 256 7.72 -16.48 29.29
CA LYS A 256 8.85 -16.50 28.36
C LYS A 256 8.82 -15.24 27.50
N LEU A 257 9.94 -14.52 27.47
CA LEU A 257 10.15 -13.35 26.64
C LEU A 257 11.14 -13.72 25.53
N ILE A 258 10.75 -13.52 24.29
CA ILE A 258 11.56 -13.85 23.12
C ILE A 258 11.56 -12.62 22.23
N SER A 259 12.74 -12.17 21.79
CA SER A 259 12.85 -11.14 20.77
C SER A 259 13.21 -11.74 19.43
N PHE A 260 12.80 -11.08 18.36
CA PHE A 260 13.33 -11.33 17.04
C PHE A 260 13.78 -10.03 16.37
N VAL A 261 14.86 -10.14 15.61
CA VAL A 261 15.38 -9.08 14.74
C VAL A 261 15.35 -9.61 13.32
N ILE A 262 14.93 -8.76 12.39
CA ILE A 262 14.96 -9.06 10.96
C ILE A 262 16.15 -8.31 10.36
N THR A 263 17.16 -9.05 9.92
CA THR A 263 18.27 -8.46 9.16
C THR A 263 18.01 -8.66 7.68
N GLU A 264 17.82 -7.55 6.94
CA GLU A 264 17.67 -7.57 5.49
C GLU A 264 19.05 -7.75 4.82
N GLY A 265 19.18 -8.78 3.99
CA GLY A 265 20.39 -9.07 3.22
C GLY A 265 20.11 -9.14 1.72
N GLU A 266 21.16 -9.10 0.89
CA GLU A 266 21.02 -9.02 -0.58
C GLU A 266 20.17 -10.15 -1.19
N ASN A 267 20.17 -11.37 -0.60
CA ASN A 267 19.48 -12.56 -1.13
C ASN A 267 18.74 -13.41 -0.07
N LYS A 268 18.78 -13.01 1.20
CA LYS A 268 18.15 -13.73 2.33
C LYS A 268 17.72 -12.74 3.39
N ASP A 269 16.55 -12.97 3.97
CA ASP A 269 16.09 -12.28 5.17
C ASP A 269 16.34 -13.24 6.34
N ILE A 270 17.12 -12.80 7.33
CA ILE A 270 17.41 -13.61 8.52
C ILE A 270 16.51 -13.12 9.64
N ILE A 271 15.72 -14.03 10.19
CA ILE A 271 15.03 -13.79 11.46
C ILE A 271 15.80 -14.52 12.53
N ARG A 272 16.41 -13.77 13.46
CA ARG A 272 17.12 -14.35 14.60
C ARG A 272 16.26 -14.24 15.84
N TYR A 273 15.97 -15.38 16.49
CA TYR A 273 15.30 -15.42 17.80
C TYR A 273 16.32 -15.46 18.93
N GLU A 274 16.05 -14.70 19.99
CA GLU A 274 16.85 -14.67 21.21
C GLU A 274 15.95 -14.59 22.44
N GLU A 275 16.40 -15.15 23.56
CA GLU A 275 15.72 -14.95 24.84
C GLU A 275 15.92 -13.51 25.31
N PHE A 276 14.82 -12.83 25.64
CA PHE A 276 14.84 -11.42 26.02
C PHE A 276 14.78 -11.27 27.54
N ASP A 277 15.77 -10.59 28.15
CA ASP A 277 15.74 -10.33 29.60
C ASP A 277 14.71 -9.21 29.91
N ALA A 278 13.78 -9.48 30.83
CA ALA A 278 12.78 -8.52 31.30
C ALA A 278 13.40 -7.21 31.80
N LYS A 279 14.66 -7.22 32.25
CA LYS A 279 15.39 -6.00 32.65
C LYS A 279 15.60 -5.01 31.50
N ASN A 280 15.54 -5.48 30.26
CA ASN A 280 15.73 -4.67 29.06
C ASN A 280 14.42 -4.10 28.50
N LEU A 281 13.25 -4.47 29.05
CA LEU A 281 11.95 -3.90 28.66
C LEU A 281 11.88 -2.35 28.73
N PRO A 282 12.55 -1.66 29.68
CA PRO A 282 12.59 -0.20 29.69
C PRO A 282 13.33 0.42 28.49
N LEU A 283 14.11 -0.36 27.73
CA LEU A 283 14.92 0.12 26.60
C LEU A 283 14.15 0.07 25.26
N LEU A 284 12.94 -0.49 25.26
CA LEU A 284 12.14 -0.64 24.04
C LEU A 284 11.61 0.71 23.52
N LYS A 285 11.54 0.83 22.20
CA LYS A 285 10.98 1.97 21.47
C LYS A 285 9.46 1.81 21.37
N LYS A 286 8.72 2.91 21.23
CA LYS A 286 7.25 2.88 21.10
C LYS A 286 6.73 2.14 19.85
N SER A 287 7.57 1.93 18.84
CA SER A 287 7.21 1.20 17.62
C SER A 287 7.41 -0.32 17.76
N ASP A 288 8.17 -0.79 18.76
CA ASP A 288 8.46 -2.21 18.94
C ASP A 288 7.15 -2.98 19.12
N THR A 289 7.02 -4.06 18.35
CA THR A 289 5.78 -4.81 18.25
C THR A 289 5.78 -6.01 19.20
N PHE A 290 4.62 -6.32 19.73
CA PHE A 290 4.39 -7.43 20.63
C PHE A 290 3.32 -8.36 20.07
N GLU A 291 3.62 -9.66 20.09
CA GLU A 291 2.63 -10.72 19.97
C GLU A 291 2.57 -11.48 21.30
N ILE A 292 1.36 -11.61 21.85
CA ILE A 292 1.14 -12.08 23.22
C ILE A 292 0.22 -13.30 23.22
N TRP A 293 0.66 -14.32 23.97
CA TRP A 293 -0.16 -15.48 24.32
C TRP A 293 -0.56 -15.36 25.79
N ILE A 294 -1.87 -15.36 26.05
CA ILE A 294 -2.44 -15.21 27.38
C ILE A 294 -2.25 -16.53 28.14
N ASP A 295 -1.95 -16.44 29.44
CA ASP A 295 -1.93 -17.60 30.32
C ASP A 295 -3.33 -18.23 30.39
N LYS A 296 -3.43 -19.55 30.20
CA LYS A 296 -4.69 -20.32 30.25
C LYS A 296 -5.49 -20.10 31.53
N TYR A 297 -4.81 -19.78 32.63
CA TYR A 297 -5.45 -19.53 33.92
C TYR A 297 -5.72 -18.05 34.21
N ASN A 298 -5.34 -17.14 33.29
CA ASN A 298 -5.35 -15.69 33.38
C ASN A 298 -5.94 -15.15 34.69
N ARG A 299 -5.06 -14.82 35.65
CA ARG A 299 -5.46 -14.28 36.97
C ARG A 299 -5.16 -12.78 37.04
N PRO A 300 -5.90 -11.92 36.31
CA PRO A 300 -5.61 -10.51 36.32
C PRO A 300 -5.90 -9.90 37.69
N LYS A 301 -5.06 -8.93 38.08
CA LYS A 301 -5.17 -8.24 39.37
C LYS A 301 -6.06 -6.98 39.29
N ASP A 302 -6.48 -6.58 38.09
CA ASP A 302 -7.31 -5.41 37.79
C ASP A 302 -8.14 -5.59 36.49
N GLU A 303 -9.08 -4.67 36.24
CA GLU A 303 -10.16 -4.76 35.24
C GLU A 303 -9.68 -4.72 33.77
N HIS A 304 -8.42 -4.33 33.51
CA HIS A 304 -7.81 -4.22 32.17
C HIS A 304 -6.44 -4.93 32.08
N GLY A 305 -6.18 -5.84 33.02
CA GLY A 305 -4.95 -6.61 33.10
C GLY A 305 -5.07 -7.97 32.44
N ILE A 306 -3.98 -8.46 31.86
CA ILE A 306 -3.80 -9.87 31.49
C ILE A 306 -2.47 -10.38 32.00
N THR A 307 -2.39 -11.69 32.26
CA THR A 307 -1.11 -12.36 32.49
C THR A 307 -0.67 -13.05 31.20
N ALA A 308 0.52 -12.70 30.71
CA ALA A 308 1.07 -13.38 29.54
C ALA A 308 1.74 -14.69 29.94
N ALA A 309 1.49 -15.75 29.17
CA ALA A 309 2.32 -16.94 29.19
C ALA A 309 3.60 -16.72 28.39
N ARG A 310 3.50 -16.01 27.26
CA ARG A 310 4.63 -15.74 26.35
C ARG A 310 4.47 -14.39 25.67
N LEU A 311 5.59 -13.74 25.41
CA LEU A 311 5.67 -12.58 24.53
C LEU A 311 6.76 -12.80 23.48
N LEU A 312 6.39 -12.53 22.23
CA LEU A 312 7.31 -12.40 21.12
C LEU A 312 7.43 -10.90 20.78
N ILE A 313 8.66 -10.39 20.77
CA ILE A 313 8.97 -8.97 20.61
C ILE A 313 9.67 -8.77 19.27
N GLY A 314 9.06 -8.00 18.37
CA GLY A 314 9.71 -7.52 17.17
C GLY A 314 10.45 -6.23 17.48
N LEU A 315 11.79 -6.27 17.38
CA LEU A 315 12.63 -5.11 17.60
C LEU A 315 12.87 -4.39 16.27
N ASP A 316 12.51 -3.11 16.21
CA ASP A 316 12.89 -2.26 15.09
C ASP A 316 14.35 -1.81 15.29
N GLU A 317 15.28 -2.33 14.47
CA GLU A 317 16.64 -1.79 14.38
C GLU A 317 16.64 -0.37 13.81
#